data_AF-A0A924DQ88-F1
#
_entry.id   AF-A0A924DQ88-F1
#
_cell.length_a   1.000
_cell.length_b   1.000
_cell.length_c   1.000
_cell.angle_alpha   90.00
_cell.angle_beta   90.00
_cell.angle_gamma   90.00
#
_symmetry.space_group_name_H-M   'P 1'
#
loop_
_entity.id
_entity.type
_entity.pdbx_description
1 polymer ?
#
loop_
_entity_poly.entity_id
_entity_poly.type
_entity_poly.pdbx_seq_one_letter_code
_entity_poly.pdbx_strand_id
1 'polypeptide(L)'
;MRKGDKLEKDFSAILHNFYLPVLVSSQLLRSLNAGQIDVAGLTKKNQSWVLSLFEVKSSQYPTQIQWRRLLRAQDYLSRVLEVDTKLEVKFCQKDEP
;
A
#
# COMPACT_ATOMS: atom_id res chain seq x y z
N MET A 1 -18.97 -4.67 6.39
CA MET A 1 -17.57 -4.26 6.55
C MET A 1 -16.80 -5.41 7.19
N ARG A 2 -15.71 -5.83 6.56
CA ARG A 2 -14.78 -6.81 7.13
C ARG A 2 -13.95 -6.14 8.23
N LYS A 3 -13.35 -6.97 9.09
CA LYS A 3 -12.41 -6.54 10.13
C LYS A 3 -11.13 -6.05 9.45
N GLY A 4 -11.03 -4.76 9.18
CA GLY A 4 -9.92 -4.13 8.44
C GLY A 4 -10.36 -2.89 7.68
N ASP A 5 -11.57 -2.93 7.08
CA ASP A 5 -12.09 -1.87 6.20
C ASP A 5 -12.09 -0.47 6.83
N LYS A 6 -12.47 -0.36 8.11
CA LYS A 6 -12.47 0.93 8.82
C LYS A 6 -11.04 1.50 8.92
N LEU A 7 -10.09 0.63 9.22
CA LEU A 7 -8.71 0.98 9.51
C LEU A 7 -7.99 1.38 8.20
N GLU A 8 -8.24 0.64 7.12
CA GLU A 8 -7.83 1.02 5.76
C GLU A 8 -8.47 2.34 5.32
N LYS A 9 -9.77 2.53 5.57
CA LYS A 9 -10.48 3.76 5.23
C LYS A 9 -9.95 4.98 5.97
N ASP A 10 -9.76 4.86 7.28
CA ASP A 10 -9.28 5.95 8.13
C ASP A 10 -7.83 6.32 7.73
N PHE A 11 -6.98 5.32 7.49
CA PHE A 11 -5.61 5.55 7.00
C PHE A 11 -5.60 6.16 5.59
N SER A 12 -6.44 5.67 4.68
CA SER A 12 -6.59 6.22 3.32
C SER A 12 -7.00 7.70 3.36
N ALA A 13 -7.95 8.07 4.22
CA ALA A 13 -8.37 9.46 4.39
C ALA A 13 -7.22 10.36 4.85
N ILE A 14 -6.39 9.90 5.80
CA ILE A 14 -5.21 10.63 6.25
C ILE A 14 -4.19 10.78 5.11
N LEU A 15 -3.91 9.68 4.42
CA LEU A 15 -2.91 9.62 3.36
C LEU A 15 -3.26 10.55 2.19
N HIS A 16 -4.54 10.65 1.82
CA HIS A 16 -4.98 11.51 0.71
C HIS A 16 -4.76 13.01 0.96
N ASN A 17 -4.49 13.44 2.20
CA ASN A 17 -4.10 14.83 2.48
C ASN A 17 -2.66 15.15 2.07
N PHE A 18 -1.80 14.14 1.92
CA PHE A 18 -0.35 14.32 1.70
C PHE A 18 0.15 13.68 0.39
N TYR A 19 -0.62 12.75 -0.17
CA TYR A 19 -0.27 12.01 -1.38
C TYR A 19 -1.36 12.18 -2.43
N LEU A 20 -0.96 12.18 -3.71
CA LEU A 20 -1.90 12.00 -4.81
C LEU A 20 -2.42 10.56 -4.77
N PRO A 21 -3.73 10.32 -4.58
CA PRO A 21 -4.26 8.96 -4.44
C PRO A 21 -4.06 8.15 -5.72
N VAL A 22 -3.65 6.88 -5.59
CA VAL A 22 -3.51 5.96 -6.71
C VAL A 22 -4.39 4.74 -6.48
N LEU A 23 -5.25 4.45 -7.45
CA LEU A 23 -6.04 3.23 -7.47
C LEU A 23 -5.26 2.11 -8.15
N VAL A 24 -5.03 1.02 -7.42
CA VAL A 24 -4.35 -0.16 -7.93
C VAL A 24 -5.35 -1.31 -8.05
N SER A 25 -5.44 -1.90 -9.25
CA SER A 25 -6.35 -3.02 -9.48
C SER A 25 -5.91 -4.26 -8.73
N SER A 26 -6.62 -4.61 -7.65
CA SER A 26 -6.38 -5.86 -6.90
C SER A 26 -6.64 -7.11 -7.74
N GLN A 27 -7.42 -7.02 -8.81
CA GLN A 27 -7.63 -8.13 -9.76
C GLN A 27 -6.38 -8.36 -10.60
N LEU A 28 -5.79 -7.29 -11.14
CA LEU A 28 -4.55 -7.36 -11.90
C LEU A 28 -3.42 -7.97 -11.05
N LEU A 29 -3.20 -7.43 -9.85
CA LEU A 29 -2.15 -7.95 -8.97
C LEU A 29 -2.33 -9.44 -8.64
N ARG A 30 -3.58 -9.87 -8.38
CA ARG A 30 -3.88 -11.29 -8.16
C ARG A 30 -3.57 -12.17 -9.37
N SER A 31 -3.88 -11.71 -10.58
CA SER A 31 -3.58 -12.47 -11.81
C SER A 31 -2.08 -12.71 -12.02
N LEU A 32 -1.23 -11.85 -11.44
CA LEU A 32 0.23 -11.93 -11.48
C LEU A 32 0.82 -12.64 -10.25
N ASN A 33 -0.03 -13.24 -9.41
CA ASN A 33 0.35 -13.81 -8.12
C ASN A 33 1.15 -12.81 -7.25
N ALA A 34 0.78 -11.53 -7.34
CA ALA A 34 1.30 -10.47 -6.49
C ALA A 34 0.36 -10.25 -5.27
N GLY A 35 0.88 -9.54 -4.27
CA GLY A 35 0.13 -9.13 -3.09
C GLY A 35 -0.87 -8.04 -3.46
N GLN A 36 -2.01 -8.00 -2.76
CA GLN A 36 -2.88 -6.84 -2.86
C GLN A 36 -2.22 -5.69 -2.08
N ILE A 37 -2.40 -4.46 -2.55
CA ILE A 37 -1.95 -3.26 -1.84
C ILE A 37 -3.19 -2.60 -1.27
N ASP A 38 -3.18 -2.32 0.04
CA ASP A 38 -4.34 -1.75 0.72
C ASP A 38 -4.54 -0.28 0.33
N VAL A 39 -3.46 0.51 0.42
CA VAL A 39 -3.47 1.94 0.07
C VAL A 39 -2.22 2.30 -0.73
N ALA A 40 -2.37 3.14 -1.75
CA ALA A 40 -1.25 3.63 -2.56
C ALA A 40 -1.38 5.14 -2.83
N GLY A 41 -0.24 5.82 -2.91
CA GLY A 41 -0.21 7.25 -3.21
C GLY A 41 1.11 7.70 -3.80
N LEU A 42 1.05 8.68 -4.69
CA LEU A 42 2.20 9.32 -5.29
C LEU A 42 2.62 10.56 -4.50
N THR A 43 3.92 10.74 -4.33
CA THR A 43 4.51 11.97 -3.80
C THR A 43 5.68 12.40 -4.66
N LYS A 44 6.00 13.70 -4.68
CA LYS A 44 7.19 14.22 -5.34
C LYS A 44 8.33 14.32 -4.35
N LYS A 45 9.48 13.73 -4.67
CA LYS A 45 10.73 13.85 -3.93
C LYS A 45 11.85 14.24 -4.89
N ASN A 46 12.53 15.35 -4.64
CA ASN A 46 13.65 15.83 -5.46
C ASN A 46 13.31 15.86 -6.97
N GLN A 47 12.14 16.37 -7.33
CA GLN A 47 11.61 16.42 -8.71
C GLN A 47 11.20 15.08 -9.34
N SER A 48 11.40 13.95 -8.66
CA SER A 48 10.96 12.62 -9.10
C SER A 48 9.68 12.18 -8.40
N TRP A 49 8.85 11.40 -9.09
CA TRP A 49 7.68 10.76 -8.51
C TRP A 49 8.07 9.46 -7.78
N VAL A 50 7.55 9.28 -6.57
CA VAL A 50 7.68 8.04 -5.80
C VAL A 50 6.28 7.51 -5.49
N LEU A 51 6.01 6.28 -5.90
CA LEU A 51 4.78 5.55 -5.57
C LEU A 51 4.96 4.82 -4.23
N SER A 52 4.34 5.36 -3.19
CA SER A 52 4.30 4.71 -1.88
C SER A 52 3.15 3.71 -1.83
N LEU A 53 3.46 2.48 -1.44
CA LEU A 53 2.54 1.35 -1.29
C LEU A 53 2.47 1.01 0.20
N PHE A 54 1.26 0.90 0.74
CA PHE A 54 1.03 0.70 2.16
C PHE A 54 0.23 -0.58 2.39
N GLU A 55 0.78 -1.45 3.24
CA GLU A 55 0.08 -2.56 3.87
C GLU A 55 -0.33 -2.11 5.27
N VAL A 56 -1.63 -2.11 5.57
CA VAL A 56 -2.16 -1.63 6.84
C VAL A 56 -2.40 -2.81 7.77
N LYS A 57 -1.91 -2.71 9.01
CA LYS A 57 -2.04 -3.75 10.04
C LYS A 57 -2.47 -3.15 11.37
N SER A 58 -3.22 -3.93 12.14
CA SER A 58 -3.63 -3.54 13.50
C SER A 58 -2.67 -4.02 14.58
N SER A 59 -1.92 -5.09 14.34
CA SER A 59 -1.18 -5.77 15.42
C SER A 59 -0.02 -6.65 14.97
N GLN A 60 -0.10 -7.30 13.79
CA GLN A 60 0.92 -8.26 13.35
C GLN A 60 1.53 -7.86 12.01
N TYR A 61 2.84 -8.05 11.88
CA TYR A 61 3.55 -7.94 10.61
C TYR A 61 3.07 -9.00 9.61
N PRO A 62 3.18 -8.73 8.29
CA PRO A 62 2.92 -9.73 7.27
C PRO A 62 3.83 -10.96 7.44
N THR A 63 3.27 -12.14 7.20
CA THR A 63 4.07 -13.38 7.09
C THR A 63 5.08 -13.28 5.95
N GLN A 64 6.12 -14.11 5.95
CA GLN A 64 7.12 -14.11 4.87
C GLN A 64 6.51 -14.32 3.48
N ILE A 65 5.47 -15.14 3.37
CA ILE A 65 4.78 -15.40 2.10
C ILE A 65 4.04 -14.14 1.64
N GLN A 66 3.32 -13.46 2.54
CA GLN A 66 2.66 -12.20 2.23
C GLN A 66 3.68 -11.13 1.83
N TRP A 67 4.78 -11.01 2.57
CA TRP A 67 5.85 -10.06 2.26
C TRP A 67 6.44 -10.27 0.87
N ARG A 68 6.76 -11.51 0.49
CA ARG A 68 7.23 -11.84 -0.87
C ARG A 68 6.22 -11.43 -1.95
N ARG A 69 4.93 -11.63 -1.68
CA ARG A 69 3.86 -11.23 -2.62
C ARG A 69 3.77 -9.70 -2.74
N LEU A 70 3.90 -8.97 -1.65
CA LEU A 70 3.93 -7.50 -1.66
C LEU A 70 5.15 -6.95 -2.40
N LEU A 71 6.33 -7.54 -2.20
CA LEU A 71 7.53 -7.18 -2.97
C LEU A 71 7.36 -7.42 -4.48
N ARG A 72 6.65 -8.48 -4.87
CA ARG A 72 6.30 -8.70 -6.28
C ARG A 72 5.36 -7.64 -6.82
N ALA A 73 4.40 -7.17 -6.01
CA ALA A 73 3.52 -6.06 -6.41
C ALA A 73 4.32 -4.77 -6.60
N GLN A 74 5.24 -4.47 -5.67
CA GLN A 74 6.14 -3.34 -5.76
C GLN A 74 6.99 -3.38 -7.03
N ASP A 75 7.68 -4.49 -7.28
CA ASP A 75 8.53 -4.68 -8.47
C ASP A 75 7.74 -4.53 -9.77
N TYR A 76 6.55 -5.14 -9.85
CA TYR A 76 5.69 -5.01 -11.03
C TYR A 76 5.26 -3.55 -11.26
N LEU A 77 4.76 -2.87 -10.23
CA LEU A 77 4.27 -1.50 -10.35
C LEU A 77 5.39 -0.53 -10.71
N SER A 78 6.60 -0.72 -10.16
CA SER A 78 7.77 0.10 -10.47
C SER A 78 8.13 0.02 -11.95
N ARG A 79 8.10 -1.19 -12.52
CA ARG A 79 8.42 -1.42 -13.95
C ARG A 79 7.34 -0.89 -14.88
N VAL A 80 6.07 -1.13 -14.58
CA VAL A 80 4.96 -0.72 -15.46
C VAL A 80 4.74 0.79 -15.48
N LEU A 81 4.95 1.44 -14.34
CA LEU A 81 4.74 2.88 -14.21
C LEU A 81 6.02 3.69 -14.42
N GLU A 82 7.18 3.03 -14.54
CA GLU A 82 8.49 3.66 -14.65
C GLU A 82 8.75 4.69 -13.54
N VAL A 83 8.35 4.36 -12.31
CA VAL A 83 8.54 5.19 -11.12
C VAL A 83 9.22 4.42 -10.00
N ASP A 84 9.93 5.16 -9.14
CA ASP A 84 10.42 4.62 -7.87
C ASP A 84 9.24 4.20 -7.01
N THR A 85 9.39 3.07 -6.32
CA THR A 85 8.36 2.54 -5.43
C THR A 85 8.90 2.35 -4.02
N LYS A 86 8.05 2.57 -3.02
CA LYS A 86 8.38 2.31 -1.62
C LYS A 86 7.25 1.55 -0.95
N LEU A 87 7.52 0.32 -0.53
CA LEU A 87 6.58 -0.48 0.26
C LEU A 87 6.79 -0.23 1.76
N GLU A 88 5.71 0.08 2.47
CA GLU A 88 5.72 0.27 3.92
C GLU A 88 4.60 -0.53 4.59
N VAL A 89 4.88 -1.08 5.78
CA VAL A 89 3.84 -1.62 6.66
C VAL A 89 3.48 -0.54 7.68
N LYS A 90 2.20 -0.19 7.79
CA LYS A 90 1.72 0.78 8.76
C LYS A 90 0.87 0.11 9.81
N PHE A 91 1.28 0.26 11.06
CA PHE A 91 0.49 -0.13 12.21
C PHE A 91 -0.38 1.04 12.63
N CYS A 92 -1.70 0.93 12.43
CA CYS A 92 -2.63 1.87 13.05
C CYS A 92 -3.19 1.17 14.28
N GLN A 93 -2.68 1.56 15.45
CA GLN A 93 -3.28 1.16 16.72
C GLN A 93 -4.66 1.82 16.82
N LYS A 94 -5.58 1.19 17.54
CA LYS A 94 -6.75 1.92 18.02
C LYS A 94 -6.22 3.00 18.95
N ASP A 95 -6.67 4.24 18.77
CA ASP A 95 -6.63 5.20 19.87
C ASP A 95 -7.26 4.50 21.09
N GLU A 96 -6.47 4.35 22.16
CA GLU A 96 -7.01 3.88 23.44
C GLU A 96 -8.09 4.88 23.89
N PRO A 97 -9.24 4.40 24.40
CA PRO A 97 -10.32 5.26 24.85
C PRO A 97 -9.93 6.17 26.02
#